data_AF-A0A8K0WL96-F1
#
_entry.id   AF-A0A8K0WL96-F1
#
_cell.length_a   1.000
_cell.length_b   1.000
_cell.length_c   1.000
_cell.angle_alpha   90.00
_cell.angle_beta   90.00
_cell.angle_gamma   90.00
#
_symmetry.space_group_name_H-M   'P 1'
#
loop_
_entity.id
_entity.type
_entity.pdbx_description
1 polymer ?
#
loop_
_entity_poly.entity_id
_entity_poly.type
_entity_poly.pdbx_seq_one_letter_code
_entity_poly.pdbx_strand_id
1 'polypeptide(L)'
;MPKDPAEPNKAPSRQGGESEWIVVKNKSRASRNRPPRRPQAHHLSKQPLDEDGVNPPRSPSDIEAEYRKIRSQWEQTSCYSQLCQLVAANADSARCLSHAVCLGIGTFDPPDGGWESKRRTFIQLTAFLVMVEEIERITKASITCYFQEPIFSQSDIDFIRNLGHQVVDSPDGFGKVDSHSLLFGVHLYRPIYVSALHTLPAIFVGTGWHVWDQVTLTQTDDLENLKHMETSYTKTPFPEDSSTTAFSSTSIYWQPPGSSEPPSAPAKSPET
;
A
#
# COMPACT_ATOMS: atom_id res chain seq x y z
N MET A 1 9.11 41.49 57.88
CA MET A 1 8.24 41.71 59.06
C MET A 1 7.20 42.72 58.61
N PRO A 2 5.92 42.36 58.33
CA PRO A 2 4.97 41.45 59.02
C PRO A 2 4.62 40.20 58.18
N LYS A 3 4.20 39.01 58.67
CA LYS A 3 3.06 38.53 59.50
C LYS A 3 1.69 38.47 58.76
N ASP A 4 1.40 37.30 58.18
CA ASP A 4 0.09 36.70 57.80
C ASP A 4 -0.82 36.45 59.03
N PRO A 5 -2.07 35.90 58.96
CA PRO A 5 -2.83 35.34 57.82
C PRO A 5 -4.36 35.67 57.77
N ALA A 6 -5.02 35.34 56.65
CA ALA A 6 -6.41 34.84 56.65
C ALA A 6 -6.67 33.99 55.39
N GLU A 7 -7.10 32.76 55.63
CA GLU A 7 -7.32 31.66 54.69
C GLU A 7 -8.84 31.56 54.32
N PRO A 8 -9.32 30.52 53.61
CA PRO A 8 -9.46 30.41 52.16
C PRO A 8 -10.94 30.41 51.70
N ASN A 9 -11.23 30.49 50.39
CA ASN A 9 -12.52 30.00 49.89
C ASN A 9 -12.45 29.32 48.52
N LYS A 10 -12.66 28.00 48.59
CA LYS A 10 -13.28 27.06 47.65
C LYS A 10 -13.01 27.19 46.15
N ALA A 11 -12.26 26.20 45.66
CA ALA A 11 -12.39 25.66 44.31
C ALA A 11 -13.83 25.16 44.04
N PRO A 12 -14.37 25.31 42.82
CA PRO A 12 -15.41 24.43 42.34
C PRO A 12 -14.80 23.20 41.66
N SER A 13 -15.35 22.08 42.10
CA SER A 13 -15.22 20.69 41.67
C SER A 13 -15.36 20.45 40.16
N ARG A 14 -14.58 19.48 39.68
CA ARG A 14 -14.78 18.76 38.41
C ARG A 14 -16.05 17.89 38.47
N GLN A 15 -16.95 18.11 37.52
CA GLN A 15 -17.85 17.14 36.88
C GLN A 15 -17.95 17.65 35.43
N GLY A 16 -17.61 16.92 34.37
CA GLY A 16 -18.12 15.61 33.98
C GLY A 16 -19.20 15.84 32.91
N GLY A 17 -18.85 15.63 31.63
CA GLY A 17 -19.82 15.60 30.53
C GLY A 17 -19.43 16.41 29.30
N GLU A 18 -19.18 15.69 28.21
CA GLU A 18 -19.30 16.11 26.80
C GLU A 18 -18.22 17.05 26.24
N SER A 19 -17.18 16.43 25.67
CA SER A 19 -16.32 17.07 24.66
C SER A 19 -17.12 17.26 23.37
N GLU A 20 -17.98 18.27 23.36
CA GLU A 20 -18.62 18.80 22.15
C GLU A 20 -17.53 19.42 21.26
N TRP A 21 -17.27 18.81 20.10
CA TRP A 21 -16.29 19.32 19.14
C TRP A 21 -16.66 20.74 18.71
N ILE A 22 -15.76 21.71 18.98
CA ILE A 22 -15.95 23.10 18.57
C ILE A 22 -15.73 23.21 17.06
N VAL A 23 -16.83 23.29 16.29
CA VAL A 23 -16.81 23.59 14.86
C VAL A 23 -16.57 25.10 14.67
N VAL A 24 -15.36 25.48 14.26
CA VAL A 24 -15.04 26.86 13.90
C VAL A 24 -15.66 27.17 12.54
N LYS A 25 -16.80 27.88 12.53
CA LYS A 25 -17.40 28.43 11.30
C LYS A 25 -16.58 29.63 10.81
N ASN A 26 -15.91 29.49 9.67
CA ASN A 26 -15.26 30.60 8.99
C ASN A 26 -16.30 31.64 8.56
N LYS A 27 -16.17 32.85 9.11
CA LYS A 27 -17.03 34.00 8.83
C LYS A 27 -16.56 34.64 7.51
N SER A 28 -17.19 34.29 6.38
CA SER A 28 -16.93 34.97 5.12
C SER A 28 -17.51 36.39 5.18
N ARG A 29 -16.63 37.40 5.16
CA ARG A 29 -17.02 38.80 4.99
C ARG A 29 -17.55 38.98 3.56
N ALA A 30 -18.85 39.28 3.44
CA ALA A 30 -19.47 39.67 2.19
C ALA A 30 -18.88 40.99 1.68
N SER A 31 -18.10 40.94 0.60
CA SER A 31 -17.74 42.12 -0.18
C SER A 31 -18.81 42.36 -1.25
N ARG A 32 -19.56 43.45 -1.09
CA ARG A 32 -20.49 43.98 -2.08
C ARG A 32 -19.70 44.67 -3.20
N ASN A 33 -19.75 44.11 -4.40
CA ASN A 33 -20.00 44.81 -5.69
C ASN A 33 -19.42 44.02 -6.85
N ARG A 34 -20.26 43.24 -7.53
CA ARG A 34 -20.11 42.92 -8.97
C ARG A 34 -21.44 42.38 -9.54
N PRO A 35 -21.87 42.82 -10.73
CA PRO A 35 -23.14 42.40 -11.32
C PRO A 35 -23.08 40.93 -11.79
N PRO A 36 -24.22 40.23 -11.85
CA PRO A 36 -24.23 38.79 -12.10
C PRO A 36 -23.97 38.49 -13.58
N ARG A 37 -22.87 37.78 -13.87
CA ARG A 37 -22.75 37.00 -15.11
C ARG A 37 -23.59 35.74 -14.93
N ARG A 38 -24.56 35.51 -15.81
CA ARG A 38 -25.30 34.24 -15.91
C ARG A 38 -24.31 33.10 -16.15
N PRO A 39 -24.19 32.12 -15.25
CA PRO A 39 -23.55 30.85 -15.57
C PRO A 39 -24.59 29.97 -16.27
N GLN A 40 -24.20 29.37 -17.39
CA GLN A 40 -24.97 28.28 -17.99
C GLN A 40 -25.14 27.17 -16.96
N ALA A 41 -26.36 26.66 -16.84
CA ALA A 41 -26.67 25.55 -15.95
C ALA A 41 -26.05 24.27 -16.51
N HIS A 42 -24.83 23.96 -16.07
CA HIS A 42 -24.36 22.58 -16.08
C HIS A 42 -25.15 21.85 -15.00
N HIS A 43 -25.98 20.90 -15.41
CA HIS A 43 -26.75 20.04 -14.52
C HIS A 43 -25.80 19.22 -13.64
N LEU A 44 -25.38 19.80 -12.52
CA LEU A 44 -24.92 19.04 -11.36
C LEU A 44 -26.18 18.49 -10.71
N SER A 45 -26.45 17.21 -10.96
CA SER A 45 -27.41 16.42 -10.20
C SER A 45 -27.03 16.50 -8.72
N LYS A 46 -27.75 17.35 -7.98
CA LYS A 46 -27.68 17.37 -6.52
C LYS A 46 -28.36 16.10 -6.04
N GLN A 47 -27.57 15.07 -5.73
CA GLN A 47 -28.09 14.01 -4.88
C GLN A 47 -28.35 14.59 -3.48
N PRO A 48 -29.43 14.17 -2.80
CA PRO A 48 -29.68 14.58 -1.42
C PRO A 48 -28.49 14.15 -0.55
N LEU A 49 -28.06 15.04 0.33
CA LEU A 49 -27.12 14.71 1.40
C LEU A 49 -27.91 13.93 2.45
N ASP A 50 -27.74 12.62 2.49
CA ASP A 50 -28.25 11.78 3.59
C ASP A 50 -27.51 12.15 4.90
N GLU A 51 -28.26 12.21 6.00
CA GLU A 51 -27.90 12.83 7.28
C GLU A 51 -26.80 12.10 8.09
N ASP A 52 -26.09 11.12 7.52
CA ASP A 52 -24.98 10.42 8.19
C ASP A 52 -23.60 10.62 7.54
N GLY A 53 -23.48 11.40 6.46
CA GLY A 53 -22.18 11.82 5.90
C GLY A 53 -21.26 10.71 5.38
N VAL A 54 -21.69 9.45 5.38
CA VAL A 54 -20.97 8.31 4.81
C VAL A 54 -21.55 8.05 3.42
N ASN A 55 -20.74 8.24 2.38
CA ASN A 55 -21.12 7.83 1.03
C ASN A 55 -21.41 6.32 1.04
N PRO A 56 -22.47 5.85 0.34
CA PRO A 56 -22.73 4.42 0.26
C PRO A 56 -21.50 3.70 -0.33
N PRO A 57 -21.15 2.50 0.18
CA PRO A 57 -19.99 1.76 -0.29
C PRO A 57 -20.14 1.47 -1.78
N ARG A 58 -19.07 1.69 -2.55
CA ARG A 58 -19.09 1.43 -3.99
C ARG A 58 -19.30 -0.04 -4.29
N SER A 59 -19.97 -0.32 -5.42
CA SER A 59 -20.12 -1.69 -5.90
C SER A 59 -18.78 -2.22 -6.46
N PRO A 60 -18.53 -3.54 -6.42
CA PRO A 60 -17.34 -4.15 -7.05
C PRO A 60 -17.21 -3.79 -8.54
N SER A 61 -18.33 -3.68 -9.25
CA SER A 61 -18.38 -3.30 -10.67
C SER A 61 -17.89 -1.86 -10.90
N ASP A 62 -18.26 -0.93 -10.02
CA ASP A 62 -17.80 0.47 -10.10
C ASP A 62 -16.31 0.59 -9.79
N ILE A 63 -15.80 -0.23 -8.87
CA ILE A 63 -14.36 -0.33 -8.56
C ILE A 63 -13.63 -0.88 -9.79
N GLU A 64 -14.14 -1.95 -10.40
CA GLU A 64 -13.55 -2.56 -11.58
C GLU A 64 -13.53 -1.62 -12.80
N ALA A 65 -14.63 -0.91 -13.06
CA ALA A 65 -14.69 0.07 -14.15
C ALA A 65 -13.64 1.17 -13.99
N GLU A 66 -13.43 1.66 -12.76
CA GLU A 66 -12.39 2.64 -12.48
C GLU A 66 -10.99 2.06 -12.59
N TYR A 67 -10.76 0.86 -12.06
CA TYR A 67 -9.50 0.12 -12.23
C TYR A 67 -9.13 0.02 -13.71
N ARG A 68 -10.05 -0.44 -14.56
CA ARG A 68 -9.82 -0.59 -16.02
C ARG A 68 -9.46 0.75 -16.67
N LYS A 69 -10.14 1.83 -16.28
CA LYS A 69 -9.82 3.19 -16.74
C LYS A 69 -8.41 3.61 -16.32
N ILE A 70 -8.07 3.50 -15.04
CA ILE A 70 -6.74 3.90 -14.52
C ILE A 70 -5.64 3.05 -15.14
N ARG A 71 -5.84 1.74 -15.24
CA ARG A 71 -4.91 0.82 -15.90
C ARG A 71 -4.63 1.23 -17.34
N SER A 72 -5.67 1.46 -18.14
CA SER A 72 -5.51 1.88 -19.54
C SER A 72 -4.76 3.20 -19.71
N GLN A 73 -4.88 4.12 -18.74
CA GLN A 73 -4.14 5.38 -18.72
C GLN A 73 -2.68 5.16 -18.30
N TRP A 74 -2.44 4.32 -17.30
CA TRP A 74 -1.11 4.03 -16.79
C TRP A 74 -0.27 3.24 -17.81
N GLU A 75 -0.86 2.32 -18.56
CA GLU A 75 -0.19 1.57 -19.65
C GLU A 75 0.33 2.46 -20.79
N GLN A 76 -0.15 3.71 -20.90
CA GLN A 76 0.35 4.69 -21.87
C GLN A 76 1.57 5.47 -21.37
N THR A 77 1.99 5.26 -20.12
CA THR A 77 3.11 6.00 -19.52
C THR A 77 4.46 5.33 -19.81
N SER A 78 5.53 6.11 -19.69
CA SER A 78 6.90 5.58 -19.70
C SER A 78 7.15 4.62 -18.53
N CYS A 79 6.49 4.84 -17.39
CA CYS A 79 6.57 4.00 -16.19
C CYS A 79 6.19 2.54 -16.49
N TYR A 80 5.08 2.32 -17.21
CA TYR A 80 4.67 0.99 -17.67
C TYR A 80 5.76 0.33 -18.52
N SER A 81 6.23 1.03 -19.56
CA SER A 81 7.22 0.48 -20.49
C SER A 81 8.54 0.14 -19.80
N GLN A 82 8.99 1.00 -18.87
CA GLN A 82 10.19 0.76 -18.07
C GLN A 82 10.02 -0.43 -17.12
N LEU A 83 8.84 -0.60 -16.50
CA LEU A 83 8.58 -1.73 -15.61
C LEU A 83 8.63 -3.05 -16.38
N CYS A 84 8.01 -3.13 -17.56
CA CYS A 84 8.09 -4.31 -18.42
C CYS A 84 9.54 -4.62 -18.82
N GLN A 85 10.32 -3.60 -19.18
CA GLN A 85 11.74 -3.79 -19.52
C GLN A 85 12.56 -4.30 -18.33
N LEU A 86 12.32 -3.79 -17.11
CA LEU A 86 12.99 -4.26 -15.91
C LEU A 86 12.66 -5.72 -15.60
N VAL A 87 11.39 -6.10 -15.71
CA VAL A 87 10.95 -7.50 -15.54
C VAL A 87 11.62 -8.39 -16.58
N ALA A 88 11.62 -7.98 -17.86
CA ALA A 88 12.24 -8.74 -18.94
C ALA A 88 13.76 -8.89 -18.75
N ALA A 89 14.45 -7.84 -18.30
CA ALA A 89 15.89 -7.87 -18.05
C ALA A 89 16.29 -8.76 -16.87
N ASN A 90 15.37 -9.03 -15.94
CA ASN A 90 15.62 -9.82 -14.72
C ASN A 90 14.81 -11.13 -14.68
N ALA A 91 14.31 -11.59 -15.84
CA ALA A 91 13.42 -12.74 -15.93
C ALA A 91 14.00 -14.05 -15.36
N ASP A 92 15.33 -14.19 -15.32
CA ASP A 92 15.99 -15.35 -14.70
C ASP A 92 15.67 -15.46 -13.20
N SER A 93 15.56 -14.34 -12.50
CA SER A 93 15.16 -14.29 -11.07
C SER A 93 13.69 -14.71 -10.88
N ALA A 94 12.89 -14.61 -11.94
CA ALA A 94 11.47 -14.89 -11.92
C ALA A 94 11.13 -16.34 -12.34
N ARG A 95 12.12 -17.12 -12.79
CA ARG A 95 11.90 -18.42 -13.45
C ARG A 95 11.22 -19.47 -12.58
N CYS A 96 11.46 -19.43 -11.27
CA CYS A 96 10.90 -20.38 -10.31
C CYS A 96 9.70 -19.80 -9.54
N LEU A 97 9.21 -18.61 -9.92
CA LEU A 97 8.06 -18.02 -9.23
C LEU A 97 6.80 -18.84 -9.45
N SER A 98 6.09 -19.11 -8.35
CA SER A 98 4.82 -19.84 -8.36
C SER A 98 3.65 -19.00 -7.83
N HIS A 99 3.96 -17.96 -7.05
CA HIS A 99 2.96 -17.08 -6.46
C HIS A 99 3.50 -15.67 -6.22
N ALA A 100 2.57 -14.74 -6.04
CA ALA A 100 2.84 -13.35 -5.74
C ALA A 100 1.96 -12.92 -4.57
N VAL A 101 2.52 -12.11 -3.67
CA VAL A 101 1.86 -11.66 -2.45
C VAL A 101 1.84 -10.13 -2.46
N CYS A 102 0.66 -9.54 -2.47
CA CYS A 102 0.45 -8.10 -2.37
C CYS A 102 -0.05 -7.75 -0.97
N LEU A 103 0.72 -6.96 -0.24
CA LEU A 103 0.42 -6.57 1.14
C LEU A 103 0.16 -5.07 1.23
N GLY A 104 -0.89 -4.69 1.95
CA GLY A 104 -1.08 -3.33 2.45
C GLY A 104 -1.28 -2.25 1.38
N ILE A 105 -1.96 -2.58 0.28
CA ILE A 105 -2.19 -1.68 -0.85
C ILE A 105 -3.20 -0.55 -0.55
N GLY A 106 -4.00 -0.69 0.49
CA GLY A 106 -5.10 0.21 0.85
C GLY A 106 -6.44 -0.16 0.20
N THR A 107 -7.51 0.53 0.60
CA THR A 107 -8.87 0.33 0.06
C THR A 107 -9.08 1.10 -1.25
N PHE A 108 -9.90 0.56 -2.15
CA PHE A 108 -10.30 1.23 -3.40
C PHE A 108 -11.44 2.24 -3.19
N ASP A 109 -11.99 2.31 -1.97
CA ASP A 109 -13.05 3.25 -1.61
C ASP A 109 -12.84 3.86 -0.22
N PRO A 110 -11.85 4.77 -0.06
CA PRO A 110 -11.57 5.37 1.23
C PRO A 110 -12.76 6.24 1.70
N PRO A 111 -13.08 6.21 3.01
CA PRO A 111 -14.27 6.85 3.56
C PRO A 111 -14.26 8.37 3.44
N ASP A 112 -13.08 8.99 3.34
CA ASP A 112 -12.91 10.42 3.13
C ASP A 112 -13.05 10.84 1.65
N GLY A 113 -13.26 9.87 0.74
CA GLY A 113 -13.31 10.10 -0.70
C GLY A 113 -11.99 10.59 -1.30
N GLY A 114 -10.87 10.42 -0.60
CA GLY A 114 -9.57 10.94 -0.99
C GLY A 114 -9.10 10.41 -2.35
N TRP A 115 -9.18 11.27 -3.38
CA TRP A 115 -8.82 10.91 -4.75
C TRP A 115 -7.38 10.41 -4.89
N GLU A 116 -6.42 11.05 -4.22
CA GLU A 116 -5.01 10.68 -4.37
C GLU A 116 -4.70 9.31 -3.76
N SER A 117 -5.25 9.02 -2.56
CA SER A 117 -5.12 7.71 -1.91
C SER A 117 -5.77 6.61 -2.76
N LYS A 118 -6.97 6.87 -3.29
CA LYS A 118 -7.67 5.96 -4.20
C LYS A 118 -6.85 5.71 -5.48
N ARG A 119 -6.38 6.77 -6.13
CA ARG A 119 -5.55 6.68 -7.34
C ARG A 119 -4.27 5.90 -7.09
N ARG A 120 -3.57 6.16 -5.97
CA ARG A 120 -2.36 5.41 -5.58
C ARG A 120 -2.64 3.92 -5.45
N THR A 121 -3.72 3.55 -4.77
CA THR A 121 -4.16 2.15 -4.60
C THR A 121 -4.34 1.47 -5.96
N PHE A 122 -5.05 2.11 -6.90
CA PHE A 122 -5.23 1.55 -8.25
C PHE A 122 -3.93 1.46 -9.06
N ILE A 123 -3.04 2.45 -8.95
CA ILE A 123 -1.75 2.43 -9.64
C ILE A 123 -0.86 1.31 -9.09
N GLN A 124 -0.81 1.14 -7.77
CA GLN A 124 -0.05 0.06 -7.13
C GLN A 124 -0.60 -1.33 -7.53
N LEU A 125 -1.93 -1.50 -7.59
CA LEU A 125 -2.56 -2.73 -8.06
C LEU A 125 -2.18 -3.00 -9.51
N THR A 126 -2.27 -1.97 -10.36
CA THR A 126 -1.92 -2.09 -11.78
C THR A 126 -0.47 -2.50 -11.95
N ALA A 127 0.44 -1.86 -11.24
CA ALA A 127 1.86 -2.18 -11.31
C ALA A 127 2.17 -3.62 -10.85
N PHE A 128 1.57 -4.06 -9.74
CA PHE A 128 1.69 -5.44 -9.27
C PHE A 128 1.22 -6.43 -10.33
N LEU A 129 0.02 -6.24 -10.89
CA LEU A 129 -0.54 -7.15 -11.88
C LEU A 129 0.26 -7.14 -13.19
N VAL A 130 0.74 -5.99 -13.65
CA VAL A 130 1.60 -5.91 -14.84
C VAL A 130 2.92 -6.67 -14.63
N MET A 131 3.54 -6.60 -13.44
CA MET A 131 4.73 -7.41 -13.16
C MET A 131 4.41 -8.89 -13.25
N VAL A 132 3.32 -9.34 -12.62
CA VAL A 132 2.90 -10.75 -12.64
C VAL A 132 2.64 -11.20 -14.07
N GLU A 133 1.79 -10.49 -14.82
CA GLU A 133 1.44 -10.83 -16.20
C GLU A 133 2.65 -10.88 -17.12
N GLU A 134 3.61 -9.95 -16.96
CA GLU A 134 4.84 -9.94 -17.75
C GLU A 134 5.74 -11.12 -17.41
N ILE A 135 5.84 -11.49 -16.13
CA ILE A 135 6.55 -12.70 -15.70
C ILE A 135 5.90 -13.95 -16.26
N GLU A 136 4.57 -14.09 -16.14
CA GLU A 136 3.83 -15.23 -16.69
C GLU A 136 4.01 -15.33 -18.20
N ARG A 137 3.99 -14.20 -18.91
CA ARG A 137 4.21 -14.12 -20.35
C ARG A 137 5.60 -14.61 -20.75
N ILE A 138 6.64 -14.27 -19.99
CA ILE A 138 8.03 -14.65 -20.28
C ILE A 138 8.31 -16.10 -19.89
N THR A 139 7.90 -16.50 -18.69
CA THR A 139 8.18 -17.83 -18.11
C THR A 139 7.24 -18.92 -18.61
N LYS A 140 6.08 -18.54 -19.17
CA LYS A 140 4.98 -19.44 -19.56
C LYS A 140 4.42 -20.25 -18.38
N ALA A 141 4.59 -19.75 -17.16
CA ALA A 141 4.05 -20.32 -15.94
C ALA A 141 2.95 -19.40 -15.39
N SER A 142 1.93 -19.99 -14.74
CA SER A 142 0.89 -19.24 -14.04
C SER A 142 1.32 -18.94 -12.60
N ILE A 143 1.01 -17.75 -12.10
CA ILE A 143 1.36 -17.27 -10.77
C ILE A 143 0.08 -17.04 -9.95
N THR A 144 -0.03 -17.72 -8.81
CA THR A 144 -1.15 -17.48 -7.90
C THR A 144 -0.95 -16.16 -7.15
N CYS A 145 -1.92 -15.25 -7.21
CA CYS A 145 -1.85 -13.98 -6.50
C CYS A 145 -2.64 -14.01 -5.19
N TYR A 146 -1.98 -13.62 -4.09
CA TYR A 146 -2.56 -13.44 -2.77
C TYR A 146 -2.53 -11.97 -2.38
N PHE A 147 -3.66 -11.46 -1.87
CA PHE A 147 -3.80 -10.10 -1.38
C PHE A 147 -4.13 -10.11 0.10
N GLN A 148 -3.44 -9.29 0.89
CA GLN A 148 -3.76 -9.06 2.30
C GLN A 148 -3.80 -7.55 2.57
N GLU A 149 -4.97 -7.06 2.95
CA GLU A 149 -5.19 -5.67 3.37
C GLU A 149 -6.23 -5.65 4.50
N PRO A 150 -5.82 -5.35 5.75
CA PRO A 150 -6.75 -5.27 6.88
C PRO A 150 -7.94 -4.31 6.69
N ILE A 151 -7.81 -3.28 5.85
CA ILE A 151 -8.89 -2.29 5.64
C ILE A 151 -9.75 -2.57 4.40
N PHE A 152 -9.61 -3.73 3.74
CA PHE A 152 -10.51 -4.08 2.64
C PHE A 152 -11.96 -4.18 3.10
N SER A 153 -12.84 -3.49 2.38
CA SER A 153 -14.28 -3.69 2.45
C SER A 153 -14.69 -4.98 1.73
N GLN A 154 -15.92 -5.45 1.94
CA GLN A 154 -16.44 -6.59 1.17
C GLN A 154 -16.41 -6.33 -0.34
N SER A 155 -16.67 -5.08 -0.77
CA SER A 155 -16.59 -4.69 -2.17
C SER A 155 -15.17 -4.79 -2.73
N ASP A 156 -14.16 -4.42 -1.94
CA ASP A 156 -12.74 -4.56 -2.33
C ASP A 156 -12.38 -6.04 -2.50
N ILE A 157 -12.82 -6.89 -1.56
CA ILE A 157 -12.59 -8.34 -1.59
C ILE A 157 -13.22 -8.96 -2.83
N ASP A 158 -14.49 -8.64 -3.09
CA ASP A 158 -15.22 -9.17 -4.23
C ASP A 158 -14.62 -8.69 -5.55
N PHE A 159 -14.17 -7.44 -5.62
CA PHE A 159 -13.44 -6.91 -6.78
C PHE A 159 -12.15 -7.71 -7.06
N ILE A 160 -11.29 -7.93 -6.06
CA ILE A 160 -10.05 -8.71 -6.23
C ILE A 160 -10.35 -10.16 -6.63
N ARG A 161 -11.40 -10.77 -6.08
CA ARG A 161 -11.86 -12.11 -6.46
C ARG A 161 -12.40 -12.17 -7.89
N ASN A 162 -13.11 -11.13 -8.33
CA ASN A 162 -13.59 -11.02 -9.71
C ASN A 162 -12.43 -10.91 -10.73
N LEU A 163 -11.28 -10.38 -10.32
CA LEU A 163 -10.04 -10.43 -11.11
C LEU A 163 -9.38 -11.82 -11.13
N GLY A 164 -9.89 -12.79 -10.37
CA GLY A 164 -9.38 -14.16 -10.29
C GLY A 164 -8.30 -14.38 -9.24
N HIS A 165 -8.14 -13.46 -8.27
CA HIS A 165 -7.11 -13.54 -7.24
C HIS A 165 -7.67 -13.91 -5.87
N GLN A 166 -6.78 -14.34 -4.97
CA GLN A 166 -7.15 -14.73 -3.61
C GLN A 166 -6.94 -13.57 -2.64
N VAL A 167 -7.91 -13.34 -1.77
CA VAL A 167 -7.76 -12.46 -0.61
C VAL A 167 -7.65 -13.32 0.63
N VAL A 168 -6.63 -13.05 1.45
CA VAL A 168 -6.37 -13.75 2.71
C VAL A 168 -6.49 -12.79 3.88
N ASP A 169 -6.86 -13.33 5.04
CA ASP A 169 -6.96 -12.54 6.26
C ASP A 169 -5.58 -12.17 6.80
N SER A 170 -5.47 -11.06 7.52
CA SER A 170 -4.24 -10.72 8.24
C SER A 170 -4.13 -11.59 9.50
N PRO A 171 -2.99 -12.24 9.79
CA PRO A 171 -1.66 -12.10 9.15
C PRO A 171 -1.27 -13.21 8.16
N ASP A 172 -2.21 -13.98 7.62
CA ASP A 172 -1.95 -15.22 6.85
C ASP A 172 -1.12 -15.00 5.58
N GLY A 173 -1.19 -13.82 4.98
CA GLY A 173 -0.40 -13.40 3.82
C GLY A 173 1.10 -13.38 4.08
N PHE A 174 1.55 -13.17 5.33
CA PHE A 174 2.98 -13.24 5.65
C PHE A 174 3.51 -14.67 5.47
N GLY A 175 2.72 -15.68 5.83
CA GLY A 175 3.06 -17.08 5.64
C GLY A 175 3.05 -17.54 4.17
N LYS A 176 2.63 -16.68 3.24
CA LYS A 176 2.71 -16.92 1.79
C LYS A 176 4.00 -16.40 1.18
N VAL A 177 4.89 -15.76 1.94
CA VAL A 177 6.16 -15.26 1.41
C VAL A 177 7.23 -16.35 1.56
N ASP A 178 7.77 -16.80 0.43
CA ASP A 178 8.87 -17.75 0.35
C ASP A 178 9.82 -17.48 -0.85
N SER A 179 10.85 -18.31 -1.02
CA SER A 179 11.85 -18.18 -2.10
C SER A 179 11.30 -18.36 -3.52
N HIS A 180 10.02 -18.69 -3.69
CA HIS A 180 9.31 -18.81 -4.97
C HIS A 180 8.21 -17.74 -5.11
N SER A 181 8.26 -16.72 -4.25
CA SER A 181 7.29 -15.63 -4.21
C SER A 181 7.85 -14.31 -4.75
N LEU A 182 6.96 -13.55 -5.38
CA LEU A 182 7.11 -12.10 -5.53
C LEU A 182 6.38 -11.44 -4.35
N LEU A 183 7.10 -10.72 -3.50
CA LEU A 183 6.47 -9.90 -2.46
C LEU A 183 6.37 -8.45 -2.94
N PHE A 184 5.15 -7.93 -2.97
CA PHE A 184 4.84 -6.54 -3.26
C PHE A 184 4.23 -5.88 -2.04
N GLY A 185 5.00 -5.00 -1.40
CA GLY A 185 4.59 -4.27 -0.21
C GLY A 185 5.16 -2.87 -0.26
N VAL A 186 4.45 -1.94 -0.87
CA VAL A 186 4.90 -0.55 -1.03
C VAL A 186 4.44 0.28 0.16
N HIS A 187 5.35 1.09 0.74
CA HIS A 187 5.06 2.01 1.85
C HIS A 187 4.49 1.33 3.12
N LEU A 188 4.91 0.09 3.39
CA LEU A 188 4.51 -0.61 4.60
C LEU A 188 5.27 -0.09 5.82
N TYR A 189 4.64 -0.21 6.98
CA TYR A 189 5.29 0.05 8.25
C TYR A 189 6.36 -1.01 8.54
N ARG A 190 7.43 -0.58 9.24
CA ARG A 190 8.55 -1.44 9.64
C ARG A 190 8.13 -2.80 10.21
N PRO A 191 7.20 -2.93 11.18
CA PRO A 191 6.84 -4.24 11.74
C PRO A 191 6.23 -5.20 10.72
N ILE A 192 5.59 -4.66 9.67
CA ILE A 192 5.02 -5.47 8.58
C ILE A 192 6.14 -6.01 7.70
N TYR A 193 7.19 -5.23 7.41
CA TYR A 193 8.36 -5.76 6.70
C TYR A 193 9.09 -6.83 7.52
N VAL A 194 9.27 -6.62 8.82
CA VAL A 194 9.87 -7.62 9.73
C VAL A 194 9.09 -8.94 9.64
N SER A 195 7.75 -8.86 9.68
CA SER A 195 6.87 -10.04 9.66
C SER A 195 6.83 -10.71 8.28
N ALA A 196 6.77 -9.93 7.20
CA ALA A 196 6.65 -10.46 5.85
C ALA A 196 7.98 -11.03 5.30
N LEU A 197 9.11 -10.47 5.73
CA LEU A 197 10.44 -10.87 5.27
C LEU A 197 11.13 -11.85 6.22
N HIS A 198 10.40 -12.61 7.04
CA HIS A 198 10.98 -13.72 7.81
C HIS A 198 11.65 -14.74 6.89
N THR A 199 11.06 -14.98 5.71
CA THR A 199 11.67 -15.70 4.59
C THR A 199 11.92 -14.73 3.45
N LEU A 200 13.03 -14.88 2.73
CA LEU A 200 13.37 -13.99 1.62
C LEU A 200 12.63 -14.41 0.34
N PRO A 201 11.91 -13.48 -0.31
CA PRO A 201 11.29 -13.72 -1.61
C PRO A 201 12.32 -13.74 -2.74
N ALA A 202 11.97 -14.33 -3.89
CA ALA A 202 12.80 -14.22 -5.09
C ALA A 202 12.79 -12.81 -5.68
N ILE A 203 11.65 -12.12 -5.55
CA ILE A 203 11.50 -10.72 -5.95
C ILE A 203 10.82 -9.96 -4.80
N PHE A 204 11.42 -8.85 -4.39
CA PHE A 204 10.81 -7.95 -3.42
C PHE A 204 10.64 -6.54 -4.00
N VAL A 205 9.42 -6.01 -3.90
CA VAL A 205 9.08 -4.63 -4.24
C VAL A 205 8.60 -3.92 -2.99
N GLY A 206 9.31 -2.88 -2.55
CA GLY A 206 8.95 -2.13 -1.37
C GLY A 206 9.87 -0.95 -1.10
N THR A 207 9.73 -0.34 0.07
CA THR A 207 10.57 0.78 0.49
C THR A 207 12.03 0.33 0.59
N GLY A 208 12.91 1.02 -0.14
CA GLY A 208 14.33 0.65 -0.19
C GLY A 208 15.05 0.82 1.16
N TRP A 209 16.07 -0.01 1.40
CA TRP A 209 16.88 0.00 2.63
C TRP A 209 17.40 1.40 3.01
N HIS A 210 17.74 2.24 2.03
CA HIS A 210 18.26 3.59 2.28
C HIS A 210 17.35 4.44 3.18
N VAL A 211 16.03 4.24 3.11
CA VAL A 211 15.07 4.97 3.93
C VAL A 211 15.19 4.52 5.38
N TRP A 212 15.29 3.20 5.59
CA TRP A 212 15.38 2.60 6.91
C TRP A 212 16.73 2.88 7.59
N ASP A 213 17.82 2.91 6.82
CA ASP A 213 19.16 3.24 7.31
C ASP A 213 19.27 4.69 7.82
N GLN A 214 18.54 5.61 7.20
CA GLN A 214 18.51 7.02 7.62
C GLN A 214 17.60 7.26 8.83
N VAL A 215 16.61 6.40 9.04
CA VAL A 215 15.68 6.49 10.16
C VAL A 215 16.40 5.97 11.41
N THR A 216 16.88 6.90 12.24
CA THR A 216 17.65 6.65 13.47
C THR A 216 16.74 6.13 14.59
N LEU A 217 16.01 5.05 14.35
CA LEU A 217 15.22 4.36 15.35
C LEU A 217 16.06 3.22 15.91
N THR A 218 16.14 3.21 17.24
CA THR A 218 17.08 2.51 18.14
C THR A 218 17.19 0.97 18.03
N GLN A 219 16.61 0.35 17.01
CA GLN A 219 16.68 -1.08 16.75
C GLN A 219 16.80 -1.27 15.25
N THR A 220 18.00 -1.40 14.68
CA THR A 220 18.20 -1.77 13.25
C THR A 220 18.12 -3.27 13.00
N ASP A 221 18.26 -4.07 14.06
CA ASP A 221 18.48 -5.51 14.00
C ASP A 221 17.23 -6.31 13.58
N ASP A 222 16.05 -5.71 13.56
CA ASP A 222 14.80 -6.38 13.15
C ASP A 222 14.64 -6.47 11.61
N LEU A 223 15.40 -5.69 10.84
CA LEU A 223 15.36 -5.66 9.37
C LEU A 223 16.62 -6.28 8.72
N GLU A 224 17.34 -7.15 9.42
CA GLU A 224 18.57 -7.79 8.89
C GLU A 224 18.33 -8.54 7.58
N ASN A 225 17.13 -9.10 7.37
CA ASN A 225 16.77 -9.74 6.10
C ASN A 225 16.65 -8.74 4.93
N LEU A 226 16.12 -7.53 5.17
CA LEU A 226 16.09 -6.48 4.16
C LEU A 226 17.49 -5.94 3.87
N LYS A 227 18.31 -5.78 4.91
CA LYS A 227 19.73 -5.42 4.78
C LYS A 227 20.54 -6.47 4.03
N HIS A 228 20.26 -7.75 4.27
CA HIS A 228 20.84 -8.87 3.53
C HIS A 228 20.47 -8.76 2.05
N MET A 229 19.20 -8.53 1.70
CA MET A 229 18.80 -8.29 0.30
C MET A 229 19.50 -7.06 -0.30
N GLU A 230 19.68 -5.96 0.44
CA GLU A 230 20.43 -4.79 -0.06
C GLU A 230 21.86 -5.13 -0.49
N THR A 231 22.49 -6.11 0.18
CA THR A 231 23.86 -6.52 -0.15
C THR A 231 23.96 -7.69 -1.13
N SER A 232 22.94 -8.54 -1.22
CA SER A 232 22.99 -9.81 -1.96
C SER A 232 22.13 -9.83 -3.22
N TYR A 233 21.09 -8.98 -3.31
CA TYR A 233 20.18 -8.95 -4.45
C TYR A 233 20.62 -7.88 -5.44
N THR A 234 20.29 -8.11 -6.71
CA THR A 234 20.35 -7.03 -7.70
C THR A 234 19.24 -6.04 -7.36
N LYS A 235 19.57 -4.76 -7.23
CA LYS A 235 18.61 -3.71 -6.89
C LYS A 235 18.43 -2.74 -8.05
N THR A 236 17.18 -2.40 -8.34
CA THR A 236 16.81 -1.35 -9.30
C THR A 236 15.78 -0.41 -8.68
N PRO A 237 15.83 0.91 -8.96
CA PRO A 237 14.75 1.80 -8.55
C PRO A 237 13.44 1.40 -9.24
N PHE A 238 12.32 1.54 -8.54
CA PHE A 238 11.01 1.36 -9.17
C PHE A 238 10.76 2.54 -10.14
N PRO A 239 10.28 2.30 -11.38
CA PRO A 239 9.95 3.37 -12.30
C PRO A 239 8.88 4.30 -11.69
N GLU A 240 9.14 5.60 -11.67
CA GLU A 240 8.22 6.58 -11.14
C GLU A 240 7.88 7.63 -12.21
N ASP A 241 6.62 8.01 -12.28
CA ASP A 241 6.20 9.19 -13.03
C ASP A 241 6.16 10.38 -12.07
N SER A 242 6.79 11.48 -12.47
CA SER A 242 6.70 12.79 -11.80
C SER A 242 5.29 13.26 -11.44
N SER A 243 4.26 12.72 -12.10
CA SER A 243 2.85 13.04 -11.87
C SER A 243 2.21 12.33 -10.66
N THR A 244 2.90 11.36 -10.05
CA THR A 244 2.40 10.58 -8.92
C THR A 244 3.48 10.33 -7.87
N THR A 245 3.06 10.04 -6.64
CA THR A 245 3.96 9.66 -5.53
C THR A 245 3.80 8.19 -5.13
N ALA A 246 3.08 7.41 -5.96
CA ALA A 246 2.69 6.04 -5.66
C ALA A 246 3.88 5.08 -5.42
N PHE A 247 5.07 5.43 -5.91
CA PHE A 247 6.29 4.61 -5.80
C PHE A 247 7.49 5.38 -5.24
N SER A 248 7.24 6.48 -4.53
CA SER A 248 8.30 7.27 -3.92
C SER A 248 9.15 6.41 -2.97
N SER A 249 10.47 6.43 -3.17
CA SER A 249 11.42 5.60 -2.40
C SER A 249 11.20 4.08 -2.53
N THR A 250 10.52 3.61 -3.57
CA THR A 250 10.32 2.18 -3.85
C THR A 250 11.49 1.62 -4.66
N SER A 251 11.94 0.43 -4.30
CA SER A 251 12.97 -0.33 -5.01
C SER A 251 12.45 -1.73 -5.34
N ILE A 252 13.04 -2.32 -6.39
CA ILE A 252 12.87 -3.73 -6.74
C ILE A 252 14.17 -4.45 -6.45
N TYR A 253 14.09 -5.54 -5.71
CA TYR A 253 15.18 -6.44 -5.38
C TYR A 253 14.95 -7.75 -6.11
N TRP A 254 15.96 -8.21 -6.84
CA TRP A 254 15.95 -9.43 -7.65
C TRP A 254 16.98 -10.41 -7.11
N GLN A 255 16.52 -11.59 -6.70
CA GLN A 255 17.41 -12.64 -6.23
C GLN A 255 18.32 -13.13 -7.39
N PRO A 256 19.65 -13.21 -7.21
CA PRO A 256 20.53 -13.65 -8.28
C PRO A 256 20.25 -15.10 -8.69
N PRO A 257 20.31 -15.43 -9.99
CA PRO A 257 20.08 -16.79 -10.46
C PRO A 257 21.07 -17.78 -9.84
N GLY A 258 20.57 -18.91 -9.33
CA GLY A 258 21.38 -19.98 -8.74
C GLY A 258 21.63 -19.88 -7.23
N SER A 259 21.06 -18.89 -6.54
CA SER A 259 21.17 -18.75 -5.08
C SER A 259 20.11 -19.54 -4.29
N SER A 260 19.27 -20.32 -4.97
CA SER A 260 18.36 -21.30 -4.34
C SER A 260 19.13 -22.57 -3.94
N GLU A 261 19.89 -22.55 -2.85
CA GLU A 261 20.28 -23.81 -2.20
C GLU A 261 19.02 -24.48 -1.62
N PRO A 262 18.74 -25.76 -1.95
CA PRO A 262 17.70 -26.49 -1.23
C PRO A 262 18.11 -26.64 0.24
N PRO A 263 17.17 -26.60 1.20
CA PRO A 263 17.50 -26.80 2.60
C PRO A 263 18.21 -28.14 2.75
N SER A 264 19.46 -28.09 3.21
CA SER A 264 20.24 -29.28 3.53
C SER A 264 19.45 -30.12 4.54
N ALA A 265 19.05 -31.32 4.15
CA ALA A 265 18.39 -32.25 5.04
C ALA A 265 19.33 -32.54 6.23
N PRO A 266 18.81 -32.59 7.48
CA PRO A 266 19.64 -32.90 8.63
C PRO A 266 20.27 -34.28 8.43
N ALA A 267 21.61 -34.32 8.53
CA ALA A 267 22.38 -35.53 8.50
C ALA A 267 21.82 -36.51 9.54
N LYS A 268 21.26 -37.64 9.07
CA LYS A 268 20.94 -38.76 9.95
C LYS A 268 22.25 -39.21 10.58
N SER A 269 22.37 -39.01 11.89
CA SER A 269 23.44 -39.63 12.68
C SER A 269 23.32 -41.16 12.55
N PRO A 270 24.44 -41.88 12.35
CA PRO A 270 24.41 -43.33 12.36
C PRO A 270 24.14 -43.81 13.80
N GLU A 271 23.07 -44.58 13.97
CA GLU A 271 22.87 -45.40 15.16
C GLU A 271 24.07 -46.36 15.30
N THR A 272 24.62 -46.41 16.52
CA THR A 272 25.61 -47.40 16.96
C THR A 272 24.96 -48.37 17.91
#